data_AF-A0AB35Y8Z2-F1
#
_entry.id   AF-A0AB35Y8Z2-F1
#
_cell.length_a   1.000
_cell.length_b   1.000
_cell.length_c   1.000
_cell.angle_alpha   90.00
_cell.angle_beta   90.00
_cell.angle_gamma   90.00
#
_symmetry.space_group_name_H-M   'P 1'
#
loop_
_entity.id
_entity.type
_entity.pdbx_description
1 polymer ?
#
loop_
_entity_poly.entity_id
_entity_poly.type
_entity_poly.pdbx_seq_one_letter_code
_entity_poly.pdbx_strand_id
1 'polypeptide(L)' 'MKYTATLSAVQVGQAVKSLLLLGERKITIEETEKDRFVVTTTTETALSKKSTNSISRKGVKNNG' A
#
# COMPACT_ATOMS: atom_id res chain seq x y z
N MET A 1 3.70 -10.37 7.95
CA MET A 1 4.59 -10.41 6.78
C MET A 1 5.61 -9.29 6.93
N LYS A 2 6.90 -9.57 7.09
CA LYS A 2 7.95 -8.55 7.02
C LYS A 2 8.47 -8.56 5.58
N TYR A 3 8.22 -7.49 4.83
CA TYR A 3 8.78 -7.33 3.49
C TYR A 3 10.11 -6.59 3.63
N THR A 4 11.22 -7.32 3.49
CA THR A 4 12.55 -6.73 3.48
C THR A 4 12.98 -6.58 2.03
N ALA A 5 12.79 -5.38 1.47
CA ALA A 5 13.28 -5.03 0.14
C ALA A 5 14.53 -4.16 0.30
N THR A 6 15.60 -4.53 -0.41
CA THR A 6 16.81 -3.74 -0.50
C THR A 6 16.64 -2.72 -1.62
N LEU A 7 16.55 -1.44 -1.26
CA LEU A 7 16.27 -0.36 -2.20
C LEU A 7 17.50 0.55 -2.35
N SER A 8 17.69 1.12 -3.54
CA SER A 8 18.65 2.20 -3.77
C SER A 8 18.11 3.55 -3.30
N ALA A 9 18.96 4.55 -3.09
CA ALA A 9 18.56 5.87 -2.60
C ALA A 9 17.42 6.51 -3.42
N VAL A 10 17.44 6.35 -4.74
CA VAL A 10 16.38 6.86 -5.64
C VAL A 10 15.06 6.12 -5.40
N GLN A 11 15.11 4.80 -5.24
CA GLN A 11 13.93 3.98 -4.98
C GLN A 11 13.34 4.26 -3.61
N VAL A 12 14.19 4.48 -2.59
CA VAL A 12 13.76 4.92 -1.26
C VAL A 12 13.02 6.24 -1.35
N GLY A 13 13.56 7.23 -2.06
CA GLY A 13 12.90 8.53 -2.24
C GLY A 13 11.50 8.41 -2.87
N GLN A 14 11.36 7.55 -3.88
CA GLN A 14 10.06 7.28 -4.50
C GLN A 14 9.10 6.52 -3.58
N ALA A 15 9.60 5.52 -2.86
CA ALA A 15 8.81 4.75 -1.90
C ALA A 15 8.29 5.68 -0.79
N VAL A 16 9.14 6.45 -0.13
CA VAL A 16 8.77 7.38 0.95
C VAL A 16 7.74 8.39 0.47
N LYS A 17 7.90 8.95 -0.74
CA LYS A 17 6.92 9.88 -1.32
C LYS A 17 5.54 9.24 -1.50
N SER A 18 5.51 7.97 -1.94
CA SER A 18 4.28 7.21 -2.12
C SER A 18 3.64 6.86 -0.77
N LEU A 19 4.44 6.44 0.21
CA LEU A 19 4.00 6.09 1.57
C LEU A 19 3.44 7.31 2.31
N LEU A 20 4.06 8.48 2.14
CA LEU A 20 3.55 9.74 2.65
C LEU A 20 2.18 10.09 2.06
N LEU A 21 1.99 9.87 0.74
CA LEU A 21 0.70 10.08 0.08
C LEU A 21 -0.38 9.09 0.54
N LEU A 22 0.02 7.86 0.89
CA LEU A 22 -0.87 6.83 1.45
C LEU A 22 -1.28 7.13 2.91
N GLY A 23 -0.71 8.16 3.54
CA GLY A 23 -1.04 8.56 4.91
C GLY A 23 -0.33 7.72 5.97
N GLU A 24 0.78 7.08 5.64
CA GLU A 24 1.57 6.37 6.63
C GLU A 24 2.20 7.34 7.63
N ARG A 25 1.99 7.05 8.93
CA ARG A 25 2.42 7.93 10.02
C ARG A 25 3.84 7.65 10.50
N LYS A 26 4.33 6.42 10.32
CA LYS A 26 5.66 6.00 10.78
C LYS A 26 6.39 5.27 9.65
N ILE A 27 7.39 5.95 9.10
CA ILE A 27 8.30 5.45 8.08
C ILE A 27 9.71 5.52 8.68
N THR A 28 10.39 4.39 8.75
CA THR A 28 11.78 4.27 9.21
C THR A 28 12.64 3.80 8.05
N ILE A 29 13.80 4.43 7.85
CA ILE A 29 14.76 4.08 6.81
C ILE A 29 16.07 3.75 7.51
N GLU A 30 16.56 2.53 7.30
CA GLU A 30 17.84 2.06 7.85
C GLU A 30 18.80 1.77 6.69
N GLU A 31 19.99 2.35 6.73
CA GLU A 31 21.08 1.99 5.82
C GLU A 31 21.79 0.76 6.37
N THR A 32 21.71 -0.35 5.64
CA THR A 32 22.30 -1.63 6.08
C THR A 32 23.70 -1.84 5.51
N GLU A 33 23.89 -1.42 4.26
CA GLU A 33 25.17 -1.44 3.57
C GLU A 33 25.20 -0.22 2.64
N LYS A 34 26.38 0.14 2.13
CA LYS A 34 26.53 1.25 1.19
C LYS A 34 25.53 1.09 0.03
N ASP A 35 24.71 2.11 -0.17
CA ASP A 35 23.65 2.17 -1.19
C ASP A 35 22.50 1.15 -1.03
N ARG A 36 22.42 0.46 0.13
CA ARG A 36 21.37 -0.50 0.46
C ARG A 36 20.55 -0.03 1.66
N PHE A 37 19.29 0.27 1.40
CA PHE A 37 18.37 0.77 2.40
C PHE A 37 17.22 -0.21 2.64
N VAL A 38 16.87 -0.38 3.91
CA VAL A 38 15.68 -1.07 4.36
C VAL A 38 14.66 -0.02 4.79
N VAL A 39 13.50 -0.05 4.15
CA VAL A 39 12.38 0.82 4.49
C VAL A 39 11.36 0.00 5.28
N THR A 40 11.20 0.35 6.56
CA THR A 40 10.18 -0.24 7.41
C THR A 40 9.06 0.77 7.58
N THR A 41 7.85 0.36 7.25
CA THR A 41 6.68 1.20 7.48
C THR A 41 5.64 0.52 8.31
N THR A 42 4.95 1.32 9.12
CA THR A 42 3.84 0.85 9.93
C THR A 42 2.60 1.60 9.47
N THR A 43 1.89 1.00 8.52
CA THR A 43 0.53 1.41 8.20
C THR A 43 -0.38 0.94 9.33
N GLU A 44 -0.98 1.86 10.07
CA GLU A 44 -2.16 1.54 10.88
C GLU A 44 -3.34 1.39 9.91
N THR A 45 -3.42 0.25 9.23
CA THR A 45 -4.57 -0.07 8.40
C THR A 45 -5.77 -0.29 9.32
N ALA A 46 -6.53 0.77 9.58
CA ALA A 46 -7.97 0.59 9.64
C ALA A 46 -8.36 0.05 8.26
N LEU A 47 -8.54 -1.28 8.17
CA LEU A 47 -9.08 -1.97 7.00
C LEU A 47 -10.41 -1.31 6.67
N SER A 48 -10.37 -0.24 5.87
CA SER A 48 -11.55 0.31 5.24
C SER A 48 -11.95 -0.77 4.25
N LYS A 49 -12.89 -1.61 4.70
CA LYS A 49 -13.64 -2.53 3.86
C LYS A 49 -14.23 -1.65 2.76
N LYS A 50 -13.55 -1.54 1.62
CA LYS A 50 -14.16 -1.06 0.40
C LYS A 50 -15.22 -2.11 0.09
N SER A 51 -16.44 -1.88 0.58
CA SER A 51 -17.62 -2.63 0.18
C SER A 51 -17.76 -2.36 -1.31
N THR A 52 -17.29 -3.31 -2.11
CA THR A 52 -17.57 -3.32 -3.54
C THR A 52 -19.09 -3.43 -3.63
N ASN A 53 -19.71 -2.28 -3.85
CA ASN A 53 -21.14 -2.09 -3.96
C ASN A 53 -21.66 -3.12 -4.97
N SER A 54 -22.37 -4.14 -4.48
CA SER A 54 -22.94 -5.20 -5.30
C SER A 54 -24.06 -4.59 -6.12
N ILE A 55 -23.74 -4.18 -7.35
CA ILE A 55 -24.76 -3.79 -8.32
C ILE A 55 -25.51 -5.08 -8.72
N SER A 56 -26.55 -5.39 -7.96
CA SER A 56 -27.51 -6.43 -8.27
C SER A 56 -28.32 -6.00 -9.49
N ARG A 57 -27.97 -6.50 -10.67
CA ARG A 57 -28.82 -6.38 -11.86
C ARG A 57 -30.01 -7.33 -11.68
N LYS A 58 -31.14 -6.78 -11.23
CA LYS A 58 -32.44 -7.48 -11.21
C LYS A 58 -32.86 -7.71 -12.66
N GLY A 59 -32.58 -8.90 -13.19
CA GLY A 59 -33.02 -9.32 -14.52
C GLY A 59 -34.54 -9.35 -14.57
N VAL A 60 -35.12 -8.52 -15.44
CA VAL A 60 -36.54 -8.55 -15.79
C VAL A 60 -36.82 -9.83 -16.55
N LYS A 61 -37.68 -10.70 -16.01
CA LYS A 61 -38.25 -11.83 -16.76
C LYS A 61 -39.33 -11.29 -17.69
N ASN A 62 -39.10 -11.37 -18.99
CA ASN A 62 -40.13 -11.23 -20.01
C ASN A 62 -40.61 -12.64 -20.43
N ASN A 63 -41.85 -12.98 -20.12
CA ASN A 63 -42.51 -14.14 -20.69
C ASN A 63 -43.18 -13.69 -22.00
N GLY A 64 -42.64 -14.16 -23.13
CA GLY A 64 -43.31 -14.16 -24.43
C GLY A 64 -43.81 -15.55 -24.74
#